data_AF-A0A9W6HXH9-F1
#
_entry.id   AF-A0A9W6HXH9-F1
#
_cell.length_a   1.000
_cell.length_b   1.000
_cell.length_c   1.000
_cell.angle_alpha   90.00
_cell.angle_beta   90.00
_cell.angle_gamma   90.00
#
_symmetry.space_group_name_H-M   'P 1'
#
loop_
_entity.id
_entity.type
_entity.pdbx_description
1 polymer ?
#
loop_
_entity_poly.entity_id
_entity_poly.type
_entity_poly.pdbx_seq_one_letter_code
_entity_poly.pdbx_strand_id
1 'polypeptide(L)'
;MPVHRRLWDGPARAEAERLETAWPGWVVLYGTGSRRFHALAAWPAPEPLILCDPTPEGLEARMREAEAVHASADLFPTVLDRQRRIVSAPPAPREPAPL
;
A
#
# COMPACT_ATOMS: atom_id res chain seq x y z
N MET A 1 0.39 12.92 41.21
CA MET A 1 -0.48 13.56 40.20
C MET A 1 -1.06 12.45 39.32
N PRO A 2 -2.36 12.13 39.39
CA PRO A 2 -2.94 11.14 38.49
C PRO A 2 -3.00 11.73 37.08
N VAL A 3 -2.32 11.09 36.13
CA VAL A 3 -2.42 11.44 34.72
C VAL A 3 -3.82 11.04 34.27
N HIS A 4 -4.68 12.01 33.94
CA HIS A 4 -5.95 11.70 33.31
C HIS A 4 -5.64 11.02 31.97
N ARG A 5 -5.84 9.70 31.88
CA ARG A 5 -5.96 8.98 30.61
C ARG A 5 -7.19 9.55 29.92
N ARG A 6 -7.03 10.67 29.21
CA ARG A 6 -8.00 11.05 28.18
C ARG A 6 -8.09 9.83 27.27
N LEU A 7 -9.29 9.29 27.08
CA LEU A 7 -9.56 8.36 25.99
C LEU A 7 -9.31 9.16 24.71
N TRP A 8 -8.08 9.20 24.23
CA TRP A 8 -7.76 9.87 22.98
C TRP A 8 -8.50 9.11 21.89
N ASP A 9 -9.45 9.81 21.27
CA ASP A 9 -10.21 9.42 20.08
C ASP A 9 -10.80 8.00 20.10
N GLY A 10 -11.35 7.58 21.25
CA GLY A 10 -11.97 6.26 21.43
C GLY A 10 -12.95 5.85 20.31
N PRO A 11 -13.89 6.73 19.90
CA PRO A 11 -14.77 6.44 18.78
C PRO A 11 -14.03 6.22 17.45
N ALA A 12 -13.01 7.04 17.14
CA ALA A 12 -12.25 6.89 15.89
C ALA A 12 -11.38 5.62 15.89
N ARG A 13 -10.86 5.23 17.06
CA ARG A 13 -10.14 3.97 17.21
C ARG A 13 -11.07 2.77 17.05
N ALA A 14 -12.24 2.80 17.69
CA ALA A 14 -13.25 1.77 17.51
C ALA A 14 -13.66 1.64 16.03
N GLU A 15 -13.75 2.76 15.32
CA GLU A 15 -14.03 2.77 13.89
C GLU A 15 -12.93 2.12 13.05
N ALA A 16 -11.66 2.41 13.35
CA ALA A 16 -10.53 1.76 12.72
C ALA A 16 -10.55 0.23 12.94
N GLU A 17 -10.85 -0.21 14.17
CA GLU A 17 -10.98 -1.63 14.52
C GLU A 17 -12.16 -2.30 13.77
N ARG A 18 -13.29 -1.60 13.58
CA ARG A 18 -14.41 -2.07 12.75
C ARG A 18 -13.99 -2.23 11.29
N LEU A 19 -13.26 -1.26 10.74
CA LEU A 19 -12.74 -1.32 9.37
C LEU A 19 -11.76 -2.47 9.19
N GLU A 20 -10.79 -2.65 10.10
CA GLU A 20 -9.84 -3.77 10.07
C GLU A 20 -10.56 -5.12 10.07
N THR A 21 -11.59 -5.26 10.90
CA THR A 21 -12.41 -6.48 10.96
C THR A 21 -13.17 -6.73 9.66
N ALA A 22 -13.64 -5.67 8.99
CA ALA A 22 -14.39 -5.78 7.73
C ALA A 22 -13.48 -6.06 6.51
N TRP A 23 -12.19 -5.77 6.61
CA TRP A 23 -11.24 -5.80 5.50
C TRP A 23 -9.99 -6.65 5.85
N PRO A 24 -10.08 -8.00 5.77
CA PRO A 24 -9.04 -8.89 6.26
C PRO A 24 -7.69 -8.81 5.53
N GLY A 25 -7.64 -8.16 4.36
CA GLY A 25 -6.39 -7.89 3.63
C GLY A 25 -5.63 -6.65 4.13
N TRP A 26 -6.15 -5.94 5.13
CA TRP A 26 -5.60 -4.66 5.58
C TRP A 26 -5.38 -4.65 7.09
N VAL A 27 -4.33 -3.94 7.51
CA VAL A 27 -4.13 -3.51 8.89
C VAL A 27 -4.56 -2.04 8.97
N VAL A 28 -5.51 -1.71 9.85
CA VAL A 28 -6.09 -0.35 9.93
C VAL A 28 -5.84 0.26 11.30
N LEU A 29 -5.44 1.53 11.33
CA LEU A 29 -5.17 2.25 12.57
C LEU A 29 -5.58 3.73 12.49
N TYR A 30 -5.96 4.29 13.63
CA TYR A 30 -6.21 5.72 13.76
C TYR A 30 -4.99 6.42 14.37
N GLY A 31 -4.39 7.34 13.62
CA GLY A 31 -3.26 8.16 14.07
C GLY A 31 -3.76 9.37 14.86
N THR A 32 -3.66 9.33 16.18
CA THR A 32 -4.12 10.42 17.08
C THR A 32 -3.41 11.75 16.86
N GLY A 33 -2.13 11.74 16.47
CA GLY A 33 -1.38 12.95 16.14
C GLY A 33 -1.79 13.57 14.80
N SER A 34 -2.03 12.76 13.78
CA SER A 34 -2.45 13.22 12.45
C SER A 34 -3.96 13.42 12.31
N ARG A 35 -4.74 12.87 13.23
CA ARG A 35 -6.21 12.74 13.15
C ARG A 35 -6.69 12.14 11.84
N ARG A 36 -6.04 11.05 11.42
CA ARG A 36 -6.31 10.35 10.16
C ARG A 36 -6.35 8.86 10.38
N PHE A 37 -7.18 8.19 9.59
CA PHE A 37 -7.18 6.75 9.44
C PHE A 37 -6.08 6.36 8.45
N HIS A 38 -5.39 5.27 8.75
CA HIS A 38 -4.34 4.69 7.91
C HIS A 38 -4.65 3.22 7.68
N ALA A 39 -4.43 2.75 6.46
CA ALA A 39 -4.52 1.34 6.10
C ALA A 39 -3.21 0.89 5.46
N LEU A 40 -2.70 -0.25 5.90
CA LEU A 40 -1.52 -0.91 5.34
C LEU A 40 -1.96 -2.21 4.71
N ALA A 41 -1.56 -2.45 3.46
CA ALA A 41 -1.85 -3.71 2.79
C ALA A 41 -1.09 -4.86 3.49
N ALA A 42 -1.80 -5.94 3.82
CA ALA A 42 -1.22 -7.13 4.47
C ALA A 42 -0.82 -8.22 3.47
N TRP A 43 -1.14 -8.06 2.19
CA TRP A 43 -0.67 -8.95 1.12
C TRP A 43 0.73 -8.58 0.61
N PRO A 44 1.45 -9.52 -0.01
CA PRO A 44 2.73 -9.24 -0.65
C PRO A 44 2.54 -8.33 -1.87
N ALA A 45 2.99 -7.08 -1.77
CA ALA A 45 3.08 -6.16 -2.89
C ALA A 45 4.56 -5.83 -3.19
N PRO A 46 4.94 -5.55 -4.45
CA PRO A 46 6.31 -5.18 -4.80
C PRO A 46 6.81 -3.94 -4.06
N GLU A 47 5.91 -3.01 -3.78
CA GLU A 47 6.14 -1.83 -2.94
C GLU A 47 5.08 -1.80 -1.82
N PRO A 48 5.46 -1.48 -0.56
CA PRO A 48 4.50 -1.38 0.54
C PRO A 48 3.43 -0.33 0.24
N LEU A 49 2.16 -0.73 0.29
CA LEU A 49 1.04 0.18 0.08
C LEU A 49 0.49 0.68 1.42
N ILE A 50 0.55 2.00 1.61
CA ILE A 50 -0.02 2.69 2.77
C ILE A 50 -0.98 3.76 2.25
N LEU A 51 -2.23 3.70 2.72
CA LEU A 51 -3.28 4.65 2.41
C LEU A 51 -3.64 5.44 3.67
N CYS A 52 -4.09 6.68 3.50
CA CYS A 52 -4.64 7.45 4.60
C CYS A 52 -5.80 8.34 4.16
N ASP A 53 -6.72 8.61 5.09
CA ASP A 53 -7.84 9.52 4.88
C ASP A 53 -8.30 10.13 6.22
N PRO A 54 -8.79 11.39 6.26
CA PRO A 54 -9.42 11.92 7.47
C PRO A 54 -10.71 11.21 7.89
N THR A 55 -11.34 10.45 6.99
CA THR A 55 -12.63 9.77 7.22
C THR A 55 -12.51 8.26 7.04
N PRO A 56 -13.30 7.46 7.78
CA PRO A 56 -13.30 6.01 7.61
C PRO A 56 -13.89 5.60 6.25
N GLU A 57 -14.93 6.29 5.76
CA GLU A 57 -15.54 6.00 4.46
C GLU A 57 -14.59 6.34 3.30
N GLY A 58 -13.86 7.44 3.40
CA GLY A 58 -12.85 7.82 2.42
C GLY A 58 -11.68 6.83 2.39
N LEU A 59 -11.27 6.31 3.55
CA LEU A 59 -10.26 5.27 3.62
C LEU A 59 -10.77 3.96 2.98
N GLU A 60 -12.00 3.56 3.29
CA GLU A 60 -12.63 2.35 2.73
C GLU A 60 -12.71 2.40 1.20
N ALA A 61 -13.13 3.55 0.64
CA ALA A 61 -13.19 3.74 -0.81
C ALA A 61 -11.81 3.53 -1.46
N ARG A 62 -10.75 4.09 -0.86
CA ARG A 62 -9.38 3.92 -1.35
C ARG A 62 -8.87 2.48 -1.21
N MET A 63 -9.23 1.78 -0.14
CA MET A 63 -8.89 0.36 0.04
C MET A 63 -9.52 -0.49 -1.05
N ARG A 64 -10.80 -0.26 -1.37
CA ARG A 64 -11.51 -0.95 -2.46
C ARG A 64 -10.85 -0.70 -3.82
N GLU A 65 -10.50 0.55 -4.12
CA GLU A 65 -9.79 0.90 -5.35
C GLU A 65 -8.43 0.21 -5.44
N ALA A 66 -7.68 0.18 -4.35
CA ALA A 66 -6.38 -0.48 -4.28
C ALA A 66 -6.47 -1.99 -4.50
N GLU A 67 -7.44 -2.68 -3.89
CA GLU A 67 -7.67 -4.11 -4.14
C GLU A 67 -8.04 -4.38 -5.60
N ALA A 68 -8.86 -3.53 -6.22
CA ALA A 68 -9.22 -3.67 -7.63
C ALA A 68 -7.99 -3.51 -8.55
N VAL A 69 -7.11 -2.55 -8.27
CA VAL A 69 -5.84 -2.38 -9.00
C VAL A 69 -4.93 -3.58 -8.79
N HIS A 70 -4.77 -4.06 -7.57
CA HIS A 70 -3.94 -5.23 -7.26
C HIS A 70 -4.43 -6.49 -7.98
N ALA A 71 -5.73 -6.78 -7.90
CA ALA A 71 -6.34 -7.91 -8.60
C ALA A 71 -6.16 -7.82 -10.12
N SER A 72 -6.21 -6.61 -10.70
CA SER A 72 -5.97 -6.42 -12.13
C SER A 72 -4.50 -6.66 -12.51
N ALA A 73 -3.55 -6.29 -11.65
CA ALA A 73 -2.13 -6.52 -11.88
C ALA A 73 -1.78 -8.02 -11.87
N ASP A 74 -2.41 -8.78 -10.96
CA ASP A 74 -2.20 -10.22 -10.86
C ASP A 74 -2.74 -11.01 -12.06
N LEU A 75 -3.77 -10.48 -12.74
CA LEU A 75 -4.34 -11.09 -13.95
C LEU A 75 -3.47 -10.87 -15.21
N PHE A 76 -2.55 -9.90 -15.18
CA PHE A 76 -1.64 -9.58 -16.30
C PHE A 76 -0.16 -9.56 -15.87
N PRO A 77 0.40 -10.68 -15.37
CA PRO A 77 1.76 -10.72 -14.84
C PRO A 77 2.86 -10.48 -15.90
N THR A 78 2.53 -10.46 -17.19
CA THR A 78 3.49 -10.56 -18.30
C THR A 78 4.08 -9.23 -18.80
N VAL A 79 3.49 -8.08 -18.47
CA VAL A 79 3.96 -6.81 -19.09
C VAL A 79 5.30 -6.34 -18.50
N LEU A 80 5.61 -6.68 -17.24
CA LEU A 80 6.82 -6.21 -16.57
C LEU A 80 8.07 -7.11 -16.78
N ASP A 81 7.91 -8.39 -17.15
CA ASP A 81 9.06 -9.27 -17.44
C ASP A 81 9.77 -8.88 -18.75
N ARG A 82 9.02 -8.31 -19.71
CA ARG A 82 9.56 -7.93 -21.02
C ARG A 82 10.50 -6.72 -20.96
N GLN A 83 10.28 -5.78 -20.03
CA GLN A 83 11.11 -4.56 -19.94
C GLN A 83 12.47 -4.79 -19.26
N ARG A 84 12.56 -5.71 -18.27
CA ARG A 84 13.87 -6.02 -17.64
C ARG A 84 14.85 -6.71 -18.61
N ARG A 85 14.35 -7.38 -19.66
CA ARG A 85 15.20 -8.06 -20.64
C ARG A 85 15.82 -7.14 -21.71
N ILE A 86 15.27 -5.95 -21.92
CA ILE A 86 15.77 -5.00 -22.93
C ILE A 86 16.92 -4.14 -22.38
N VAL A 87 16.93 -3.85 -21.07
CA VAL A 87 17.91 -2.92 -20.46
C VAL A 87 19.23 -3.61 -20.09
N SER A 88 19.26 -4.93 -19.90
CA SER A 88 20.45 -5.65 -19.42
C SER A 88 21.30 -6.33 -20.50
N ALA A 89 21.04 -6.13 -21.79
CA ALA A 89 22.01 -6.57 -22.80
C ALA A 89 23.22 -5.61 -22.77
N PRO A 90 24.42 -6.05 -22.34
CA PRO A 90 25.61 -5.21 -22.46
C PRO A 90 25.85 -4.92 -23.95
N PRO A 91 26.25 -3.69 -24.33
CA PRO A 91 26.64 -3.41 -25.70
C PRO A 91 27.79 -4.35 -26.09
N ALA A 92 27.67 -5.00 -27.26
CA ALA A 92 28.70 -5.89 -27.77
C ALA A 92 30.07 -5.17 -27.82
N PRO A 93 31.19 -5.87 -27.52
CA PRO A 93 32.51 -5.29 -27.64
C PRO A 93 32.73 -4.82 -29.09
N ARG A 94 33.17 -3.57 -29.26
CA ARG A 94 33.64 -3.08 -30.57
C ARG A 94 34.99 -3.75 -30.85
N GLU A 95 35.02 -4.67 -31.81
CA GLU A 95 36.30 -5.15 -32.37
C GLU A 95 37.05 -3.98 -33.02
N PRO A 96 38.36 -3.82 -32.76
CA PRO A 96 39.18 -2.89 -33.53
C PRO A 96 39.38 -3.41 -34.96
N ALA A 97 39.22 -2.51 -35.92
CA ALA A 97 39.41 -2.78 -37.35
C ALA A 97 40.85 -3.27 -37.64
N PRO A 98 41.04 -4.16 -38.63
CA PRO A 98 42.37 -4.63 -39.00
C PRO A 98 43.20 -3.51 -39.63
N LEU A 99 44.51 -3.61 -39.42
CA LEU A 99 45.56 -2.65 -39.81
C LEU A 99 45.59 -2.30 -41.29
#